data_AF-A0A1Y3BVR7-F1
#
_entry.id   AF-A0A1Y3BVR7-F1
#
_cell.length_a   1.000
_cell.length_b   1.000
_cell.length_c   1.000
_cell.angle_alpha   90.00
_cell.angle_beta   90.00
_cell.angle_gamma   90.00
#
_symmetry.space_group_name_H-M   'P 1'
#
loop_
_entity.id
_entity.type
_entity.pdbx_description
1 polymer ?
#
loop_
_entity_poly.entity_id
_entity_poly.type
_entity_poly.pdbx_seq_one_letter_code
_entity_poly.pdbx_strand_id
1 'polypeptide(L)'
;MLLLLAIMATSIADCRLRKSRRYHRTSSSSTTINRRSRGVAIKFSCSGRPFGYYADPDFECRIFHICDTFGRRIPMHCPPHTMFNQMYRVCDWEYNVDCPASKSWYHVNSNNHGNTNESTERAAAASASSKTIIEYHSTSTTTPLIPNDH
;
A
#
# COMPACT_ATOMS: atom_id res chain seq x y z
N MET A 1 -23.64 62.68 35.29
CA MET A 1 -24.17 62.14 34.02
C MET A 1 -23.19 62.15 32.84
N LEU A 2 -22.00 62.76 32.94
CA LEU A 2 -20.99 62.75 31.85
C LEU A 2 -20.02 61.55 31.88
N LEU A 3 -20.00 60.75 32.96
CA LEU A 3 -19.09 59.59 33.11
C LEU A 3 -19.67 58.26 32.57
N LEU A 4 -20.97 58.16 32.32
CA LEU A 4 -21.59 56.93 31.76
C LEU A 4 -21.57 56.89 30.23
N LEU A 5 -21.40 58.03 29.53
CA LEU A 5 -21.34 58.07 28.07
C LEU A 5 -19.97 57.64 27.50
N ALA A 6 -18.91 57.66 28.31
CA ALA A 6 -17.57 57.26 27.86
C ALA A 6 -17.37 55.73 27.78
N ILE A 7 -18.17 54.94 28.51
CA ILE A 7 -18.01 53.47 28.58
C ILE A 7 -18.65 52.77 27.37
N MET A 8 -19.61 53.41 26.69
CA MET A 8 -20.29 52.80 25.53
C MET A 8 -19.57 53.05 24.20
N ALA A 9 -18.62 53.99 24.14
CA ALA A 9 -17.86 54.28 22.93
C ALA A 9 -16.61 53.39 22.73
N THR A 10 -16.18 52.65 23.76
CA THR A 10 -14.99 51.78 23.66
C THR A 10 -15.31 50.36 23.15
N SER A 11 -16.58 50.03 22.90
CA SER A 11 -16.97 48.66 22.51
C SER A 11 -17.01 48.39 20.99
N ILE A 12 -16.74 49.39 20.13
CA ILE A 12 -16.80 49.22 18.66
C ILE A 12 -15.43 49.36 17.98
N ALA A 13 -14.34 49.48 18.74
CA ALA A 13 -12.99 49.65 18.19
C ALA A 13 -12.05 48.43 18.30
N ASP A 14 -12.50 47.25 18.75
CA ASP A 14 -11.62 46.07 18.88
C ASP A 14 -12.06 44.87 18.02
N CYS A 15 -12.43 45.15 16.76
CA CYS A 15 -12.54 44.11 15.74
C CYS A 15 -11.72 44.49 14.50
N ARG A 16 -10.40 44.62 14.64
CA ARG A 16 -9.44 44.45 13.54
C ARG A 16 -8.00 44.33 14.04
N LEU A 17 -7.30 43.34 13.49
CA LEU A 17 -5.87 43.03 13.60
C LEU A 17 -5.43 42.10 14.75
N ARG A 18 -6.04 40.91 14.83
CA ARG A 18 -5.26 39.69 15.17
C ARG A 18 -4.29 39.40 14.01
N LYS A 19 -3.27 40.25 13.87
CA LYS A 19 -2.13 40.07 12.97
C LYS A 19 -1.47 38.77 13.41
N SER A 20 -1.46 37.79 12.51
CA SER A 20 -0.67 36.55 12.54
C SER A 20 0.39 36.54 13.66
N ARG A 21 0.20 35.73 14.71
CA ARG A 21 1.31 35.33 15.59
C ARG A 21 2.22 34.39 14.78
N ARG A 22 2.95 34.97 13.83
CA ARG A 22 4.22 34.41 13.36
C ARG A 22 5.14 34.43 14.57
N TYR A 23 5.46 33.24 15.05
CA TYR A 23 6.54 32.97 15.98
C TYR A 23 7.83 33.57 15.39
N HIS A 24 8.18 34.78 15.80
CA HIS A 24 9.50 35.34 15.58
C HIS A 24 10.44 34.59 16.52
N ARG A 25 11.02 33.47 16.06
CA ARG A 25 12.21 32.94 16.72
C ARG A 25 13.33 33.91 16.39
N THR A 26 13.83 34.54 17.43
CA THR A 26 15.03 35.37 17.42
C THR A 26 16.16 34.65 16.69
N SER A 27 16.71 35.33 15.68
CA SER A 27 17.99 34.99 15.06
C SER A 27 19.10 35.37 16.03
N SER A 28 19.64 34.40 16.78
CA SER A 28 20.91 34.54 17.47
C SER A 28 21.92 33.55 16.88
N SER A 29 22.97 34.12 16.29
CA SER A 29 24.05 33.42 15.60
C SER A 29 25.01 32.69 16.56
N SER A 30 25.52 31.56 16.07
CA SER A 30 26.87 31.01 16.34
C SER A 30 27.14 30.25 17.63
N THR A 31 26.75 28.96 17.64
CA THR A 31 27.69 27.86 17.95
C THR A 31 27.49 26.78 16.87
N THR A 32 28.59 26.39 16.22
CA THR A 32 28.67 25.37 15.17
C THR A 32 28.07 24.04 15.64
N ILE A 33 26.79 23.79 15.38
CA ILE A 33 26.31 22.44 15.21
C ILE A 33 26.21 22.21 13.72
N ASN A 34 27.22 21.54 13.15
CA ASN A 34 27.11 20.91 11.85
C ASN A 34 26.11 19.74 11.99
N ARG A 35 24.83 20.06 12.21
CA ARG A 35 23.74 19.14 11.93
C ARG A 35 23.58 19.12 10.43
N ARG A 36 24.56 18.52 9.75
CA ARG A 36 24.30 17.81 8.51
C ARG A 36 23.39 16.67 8.91
N SER A 37 22.10 16.98 9.06
CA SER A 37 21.04 16.01 8.91
C SER A 37 21.23 15.46 7.51
N ARG A 38 22.09 14.44 7.40
CA ARG A 38 22.22 13.64 6.19
C ARG A 38 20.85 13.03 6.02
N GLY A 39 20.00 13.67 5.22
CA GLY A 39 18.72 13.10 4.85
C GLY A 39 19.03 11.73 4.27
N VAL A 40 18.57 10.68 4.95
CA VAL A 40 18.71 9.32 4.42
C VAL A 40 17.84 9.28 3.16
N ALA A 41 18.48 9.09 2.01
CA ALA A 41 17.79 9.09 0.73
C ALA A 41 17.02 7.76 0.58
N ILE A 42 15.71 7.85 0.34
CA ILE A 42 14.89 6.69 -0.01
C ILE A 42 15.27 6.22 -1.43
N LYS A 43 15.75 4.98 -1.57
CA LYS A 43 16.09 4.37 -2.88
C LYS A 43 14.92 3.62 -3.53
N PHE A 44 13.89 3.29 -2.75
CA PHE A 44 12.74 2.52 -3.21
C PHE A 44 11.89 3.26 -4.28
N SER A 45 11.45 2.53 -5.32
CA SER A 45 10.56 3.04 -6.37
C SER A 45 9.40 2.09 -6.67
N CYS A 46 8.24 2.67 -6.99
CA CYS A 46 7.02 1.99 -7.44
C CYS A 46 6.98 1.71 -8.95
N SER A 47 8.01 2.12 -9.71
CA SER A 47 8.08 1.87 -11.16
C SER A 47 8.04 0.37 -11.46
N GLY A 48 7.10 -0.04 -12.33
CA GLY A 48 6.95 -1.45 -12.73
C GLY A 48 6.37 -2.37 -11.64
N ARG A 49 5.83 -1.80 -10.56
CA ARG A 49 5.25 -2.55 -9.45
C ARG A 49 3.71 -2.45 -9.44
N PRO A 50 3.00 -3.55 -9.16
CA PRO A 50 1.56 -3.50 -8.93
C PRO A 50 1.20 -2.60 -7.72
N PHE A 51 -0.07 -2.23 -7.63
CA PHE A 51 -0.64 -1.65 -6.42
C PHE A 51 -0.35 -2.59 -5.23
N GLY A 52 0.09 -2.03 -4.11
CA GLY A 52 0.32 -2.83 -2.91
C GLY A 52 1.33 -2.23 -1.96
N TYR A 53 1.78 -3.09 -1.05
CA TYR A 53 2.62 -2.71 0.08
C TYR A 53 3.99 -3.35 -0.06
N TYR A 54 5.05 -2.58 0.13
CA TYR A 54 6.41 -3.02 -0.12
C TYR A 54 7.32 -2.67 1.06
N ALA A 55 7.85 -3.68 1.74
CA ALA A 55 8.88 -3.55 2.75
C ALA A 55 10.11 -2.84 2.17
N ASP A 56 10.75 -2.01 2.98
CA ASP A 56 12.02 -1.37 2.63
C ASP A 56 13.18 -1.92 3.49
N PRO A 57 13.96 -2.89 2.97
CA PRO A 57 15.12 -3.41 3.68
C PRO A 57 16.22 -2.39 3.95
N ASP A 58 16.29 -1.29 3.17
CA ASP A 58 17.30 -0.24 3.41
C ASP A 58 17.01 0.53 4.72
N PHE A 59 15.80 0.36 5.27
CA PHE A 59 15.34 0.93 6.54
C PHE A 59 14.94 -0.15 7.55
N GLU A 60 15.57 -1.34 7.48
CA GLU A 60 15.29 -2.47 8.39
C GLU A 60 13.80 -2.85 8.44
N CYS A 61 13.08 -2.66 7.33
CA CYS A 61 11.64 -2.87 7.25
C CYS A 61 10.81 -2.03 8.25
N ARG A 62 11.40 -1.04 8.95
CA ARG A 62 10.67 -0.09 9.79
C ARG A 62 9.88 0.93 8.95
N ILE A 63 10.29 1.10 7.70
CA ILE A 63 9.54 1.80 6.66
C ILE A 63 9.03 0.78 5.66
N PHE A 64 7.80 0.98 5.21
CA PHE A 64 7.25 0.33 4.02
C PHE A 64 6.65 1.39 3.09
N HIS A 65 6.47 1.04 1.82
CA HIS A 65 5.91 1.92 0.81
C HIS A 65 4.61 1.36 0.28
N ILE A 66 3.61 2.22 0.16
CA ILE A 66 2.40 1.93 -0.59
C ILE A 66 2.64 2.42 -2.01
N CYS A 67 2.51 1.53 -2.98
CA CYS A 67 2.48 1.88 -4.40
C CYS A 67 1.03 1.92 -4.86
N ASP A 68 0.65 2.99 -5.55
CA ASP A 68 -0.64 3.05 -6.21
C ASP A 68 -0.58 2.64 -7.69
N THR A 69 -1.74 2.61 -8.34
CA THR A 69 -1.88 2.24 -9.76
C THR A 69 -1.19 3.21 -10.72
N PHE A 70 -0.84 4.42 -10.26
CA PHE A 70 -0.14 5.45 -11.04
C PHE A 70 1.37 5.47 -10.75
N GLY A 71 1.87 4.53 -9.96
CA GLY A 71 3.27 4.47 -9.55
C GLY A 71 3.65 5.54 -8.51
N ARG A 72 2.69 6.19 -7.85
CA ARG A 72 2.96 7.09 -6.73
C ARG A 72 3.37 6.26 -5.52
N ARG A 73 4.39 6.74 -4.81
CA ARG A 73 4.98 6.10 -3.63
C ARG A 73 4.59 6.87 -2.37
N ILE A 74 4.02 6.17 -1.39
CA ILE A 74 3.68 6.74 -0.08
C ILE A 74 4.48 5.98 0.99
N PRO A 75 5.49 6.60 1.63
CA PRO A 75 6.22 5.96 2.72
C PRO A 75 5.41 5.96 4.01
N MET A 76 5.42 4.84 4.72
CA MET A 76 4.75 4.63 6.00
C MET A 76 5.76 4.09 7.01
N HIS A 77 5.64 4.51 8.26
CA HIS A 77 6.46 4.03 9.36
C HIS A 77 5.67 3.06 10.22
N CYS A 78 6.28 1.93 10.56
CA CYS A 78 5.75 1.06 11.59
C CYS A 78 5.94 1.70 12.98
N PRO A 79 5.07 1.37 13.97
CA PRO A 79 5.28 1.74 15.36
C PRO A 79 6.64 1.28 15.91
N PRO A 80 7.14 1.86 17.01
CA PRO A 80 8.34 1.38 17.69
C PRO A 80 8.28 -0.12 17.99
N HIS A 81 9.43 -0.80 17.91
CA HIS A 81 9.59 -2.25 18.14
C HIS A 81 8.83 -3.18 17.17
N THR A 82 8.35 -2.64 16.05
CA THR A 82 7.72 -3.43 14.99
C THR A 82 8.43 -3.22 13.65
N MET A 83 8.31 -4.21 12.77
CA MET A 83 8.82 -4.20 11.41
C MET A 83 7.71 -4.64 10.45
N PHE A 84 7.77 -4.18 9.21
CA PHE A 84 6.78 -4.54 8.21
C PHE A 84 6.99 -5.98 7.73
N ASN A 85 6.06 -6.86 8.09
CA ASN A 85 5.99 -8.22 7.60
C ASN A 85 5.39 -8.22 6.20
N GLN A 86 6.25 -8.36 5.17
CA GLN A 86 5.80 -8.32 3.78
C GLN A 86 4.78 -9.42 3.43
N MET A 87 4.92 -10.61 4.01
CA MET A 87 4.05 -11.76 3.73
C MET A 87 2.61 -11.48 4.16
N TYR A 88 2.43 -10.87 5.33
CA TYR A 88 1.11 -10.56 5.90
C TYR A 88 0.65 -9.12 5.63
N ARG A 89 1.54 -8.27 5.12
CA ARG A 89 1.31 -6.84 4.82
C ARG A 89 0.87 -6.03 6.04
N VAL A 90 1.45 -6.33 7.20
CA VAL A 90 1.20 -5.68 8.47
C VAL A 90 2.51 -5.37 9.18
N CYS A 91 2.52 -4.39 10.08
CA CYS A 91 3.61 -4.24 11.03
C CYS A 91 3.44 -5.31 12.12
N ASP A 92 4.45 -6.16 12.27
CA ASP A 92 4.50 -7.23 13.26
C ASP A 92 5.71 -6.99 14.18
N TRP A 93 5.77 -7.71 15.29
CA TRP A 93 6.92 -7.67 16.18
C TRP A 93 8.21 -8.02 15.43
N GLU A 94 9.30 -7.32 15.73
CA GLU A 94 10.57 -7.46 15.00
C GLU A 94 11.11 -8.91 14.96
N TYR A 95 10.83 -9.73 15.98
CA TYR A 95 11.22 -11.14 16.04
C TYR A 95 10.37 -12.08 15.14
N ASN A 96 9.23 -11.61 14.63
CA ASN A 96 8.38 -12.34 13.68
C ASN A 96 8.69 -12.00 12.21
N VAL A 97 9.66 -11.10 11.95
CA VAL A 97 9.91 -10.55 10.61
C VAL A 97 11.31 -10.90 10.13
N ASP A 98 11.40 -11.72 9.08
CA ASP A 98 12.62 -11.90 8.30
C ASP A 98 12.73 -10.76 7.25
N CYS A 99 13.27 -9.62 7.67
CA CYS A 99 13.37 -8.43 6.82
C CYS A 99 14.25 -8.64 5.56
N PRO A 100 15.43 -9.29 5.62
CA PRO A 100 16.22 -9.62 4.43
C PRO A 100 15.44 -10.43 3.39
N ALA A 101 14.57 -11.35 3.84
CA ALA A 101 13.72 -12.15 2.94
C ALA A 101 12.49 -11.38 2.43
N SER A 102 12.17 -10.20 2.94
CA SER A 102 10.93 -9.48 2.58
C SER A 102 10.70 -9.33 1.07
N LYS A 103 11.75 -9.08 0.28
CA LYS A 103 11.64 -8.94 -1.19
C LYS A 103 11.08 -10.18 -1.88
N SER A 104 11.32 -11.40 -1.35
CA SER A 104 10.77 -12.62 -1.94
C SER A 104 9.25 -12.68 -1.85
N TRP A 105 8.65 -11.94 -0.90
CA TRP A 105 7.22 -11.87 -0.66
C TRP A 105 6.52 -10.73 -1.40
N TYR A 106 7.18 -9.97 -2.27
CA TYR A 106 6.51 -8.90 -3.04
C TYR A 106 5.39 -9.40 -3.96
N HIS A 107 5.43 -10.67 -4.37
CA HIS A 107 4.41 -11.29 -5.20
C HIS A 107 3.02 -11.35 -4.52
N VAL A 108 2.94 -11.27 -3.18
CA VAL A 108 1.66 -11.28 -2.46
C VAL A 108 0.81 -10.03 -2.72
N ASN A 109 1.39 -8.99 -3.34
CA ASN A 109 0.65 -7.82 -3.79
C ASN A 109 -0.21 -8.09 -5.03
N SER A 110 0.17 -9.06 -5.87
CA SER A 110 -0.57 -9.41 -7.09
C SER A 110 -1.98 -9.92 -6.78
N ASN A 111 -2.17 -10.58 -5.63
CA ASN A 111 -3.45 -11.17 -5.21
C ASN A 111 -4.49 -10.12 -4.76
N ASN A 112 -4.08 -8.86 -4.57
CA ASN A 112 -4.98 -7.77 -4.19
C ASN A 112 -5.42 -6.90 -5.39
N HIS A 113 -4.91 -7.18 -6.58
CA HIS A 113 -5.50 -6.63 -7.79
C HIS A 113 -6.82 -7.34 -8.02
N GLY A 114 -7.93 -6.63 -7.77
CA GLY A 114 -9.24 -7.01 -8.28
C GLY A 114 -9.06 -7.43 -9.74
N ASN A 115 -9.24 -8.72 -9.96
CA ASN A 115 -9.24 -9.39 -11.25
C ASN A 115 -9.99 -8.58 -12.31
N THR A 116 -9.28 -7.91 -13.21
CA THR A 116 -9.86 -7.48 -14.49
C THR A 116 -9.46 -8.37 -15.66
N ASN A 117 -8.79 -9.51 -15.41
CA ASN A 117 -8.34 -10.41 -16.47
C ASN A 117 -7.82 -11.79 -16.02
N GLU A 118 -7.74 -12.10 -14.72
CA GLU A 118 -7.42 -13.47 -14.27
C GLU A 118 -8.67 -14.37 -14.11
N SER A 119 -9.85 -13.83 -14.38
CA SER A 119 -11.10 -14.59 -14.48
C SER A 119 -11.38 -15.14 -15.88
N THR A 120 -10.68 -14.68 -16.92
CA THR A 120 -10.92 -15.10 -18.32
C THR A 120 -10.04 -16.27 -18.78
N GLU A 121 -8.80 -16.39 -18.31
CA GLU A 121 -7.93 -17.53 -18.69
C GLU A 121 -8.20 -18.80 -17.85
N ARG A 122 -8.53 -18.66 -16.56
CA ARG A 122 -8.99 -19.81 -15.75
C ARG A 122 -10.39 -20.27 -16.16
N ALA A 123 -11.23 -19.39 -16.70
CA ALA A 123 -12.52 -19.77 -17.29
C ALA A 123 -12.37 -20.45 -18.66
N ALA A 124 -11.36 -20.10 -19.46
CA ALA A 124 -11.04 -20.80 -20.71
C ALA A 124 -10.50 -22.23 -20.46
N ALA A 125 -9.65 -22.41 -19.43
CA ALA A 125 -9.16 -23.74 -19.06
C ALA A 125 -10.26 -24.64 -18.45
N ALA A 126 -11.17 -24.08 -17.65
CA ALA A 126 -12.29 -24.82 -17.05
C ALA A 126 -13.36 -25.23 -18.10
N SER A 127 -13.55 -24.45 -19.17
CA SER A 127 -14.54 -24.76 -20.22
C SER A 127 -14.03 -25.75 -21.28
N ALA A 128 -12.72 -25.96 -21.41
CA ALA A 128 -12.14 -27.00 -22.25
C ALA A 128 -12.30 -28.41 -21.64
N SER A 129 -12.20 -28.54 -20.31
CA SER A 129 -12.29 -29.85 -19.63
C SER A 129 -13.71 -30.44 -19.59
N SER A 130 -14.76 -29.62 -19.73
CA SER A 130 -16.15 -30.09 -19.75
C SER A 130 -16.64 -30.55 -21.13
N LYS A 131 -15.94 -30.20 -22.22
CA LYS A 131 -16.36 -30.61 -23.57
C LYS A 131 -15.94 -32.06 -23.91
N THR A 132 -14.83 -32.54 -23.38
CA THR A 132 -14.32 -33.89 -23.67
C THR A 132 -15.16 -35.00 -23.03
N ILE A 133 -15.90 -34.73 -21.95
CA ILE A 133 -16.68 -35.76 -21.23
C ILE A 133 -18.03 -36.03 -21.92
N ILE A 134 -18.66 -35.03 -22.55
CA ILE A 134 -20.01 -35.19 -23.13
C ILE A 134 -19.98 -35.86 -24.51
N GLU A 135 -18.87 -35.77 -25.24
CA GLU A 135 -18.77 -36.41 -26.57
C GLU A 135 -18.51 -37.92 -26.49
N TYR A 136 -17.89 -38.42 -25.41
CA TYR A 136 -17.61 -39.85 -25.23
C TYR A 136 -18.87 -40.68 -24.97
N HIS A 137 -19.92 -40.09 -24.37
CA HIS A 137 -21.10 -40.85 -23.98
C HIS A 137 -22.15 -41.07 -25.09
N SER A 138 -21.96 -40.47 -26.27
CA SER A 138 -22.96 -40.52 -27.36
C SER A 138 -22.65 -41.55 -28.46
N THR A 139 -21.49 -42.22 -28.45
CA THR A 139 -21.03 -43.03 -29.60
C THR A 139 -20.78 -44.52 -29.34
N SER A 140 -21.09 -45.06 -28.16
CA SER A 140 -20.84 -46.48 -27.85
C SER A 140 -22.11 -47.29 -27.52
N THR A 141 -23.00 -47.43 -28.51
CA THR A 141 -23.93 -48.58 -28.56
C THR A 141 -23.98 -49.09 -29.99
N THR A 142 -23.01 -49.92 -30.37
CA THR A 142 -23.14 -50.80 -31.53
C THR A 142 -22.64 -52.17 -31.11
N THR A 143 -23.58 -53.07 -30.94
CA THR A 143 -23.40 -54.47 -30.59
C THR A 143 -22.58 -55.18 -31.69
N PRO A 144 -21.43 -55.80 -31.39
CA PRO A 144 -20.78 -56.69 -32.35
C PRO A 144 -21.46 -58.05 -32.33
N LEU A 145 -21.94 -58.47 -33.51
CA LEU A 145 -22.35 -59.84 -33.80
C LEU A 145 -21.12 -60.76 -33.64
N ILE A 146 -21.27 -61.83 -32.85
CA ILE A 146 -20.29 -62.91 -32.76
C ILE A 146 -20.43 -63.79 -34.03
N PRO A 147 -19.36 -64.04 -34.80
CA PRO A 147 -19.40 -65.02 -35.89
C PRO A 147 -19.43 -66.44 -35.32
N ASN A 148 -20.36 -67.24 -35.84
CA ASN A 148 -20.33 -68.70 -35.70
C ASN A 148 -19.12 -69.25 -36.47
N ASP A 149 -18.36 -70.15 -35.85
CA ASP A 149 -17.58 -71.15 -36.59
C ASP A 149 -17.64 -72.51 -35.87
N HIS A 150 -18.12 -73.48 -36.65
CA HIS A 150 -18.11 -74.96 -36.59
C HIS A 150 -17.83 -75.73 -35.30
#